data_AF-E0R933-F1
#
_entry.id   AF-E0R933-F1
#
_cell.length_a   1.000
_cell.length_b   1.000
_cell.length_c   1.000
_cell.angle_alpha   90.00
_cell.angle_beta   90.00
_cell.angle_gamma   90.00
#
_symmetry.space_group_name_H-M   'P 1'
#
loop_
_entity.id
_entity.type
_entity.pdbx_description
1 polymer ?
#
loop_
_entity_poly.entity_id
_entity_poly.type
_entity_poly.pdbx_seq_one_letter_code
_entity_poly.pdbx_strand_id
1 'polypeptide(L)'
;MAIIMAVSSSSVLLWGTFPQEDGDSLLHITIALSLFVSCAIYMAGSFVCAKYYMSDRIGQLHEEFSLRLKSGLVLTYYVWVVVMWIFYFIHQKFCFPLAYSVFGMGEFISCECFFIYLCTVYFDFYHVYICYDQRLGFFLSEM
;
A
#
# COMPACT_ATOMS: atom_id res chain seq x y z
N MET A 1 -15.20 -1.03 13.35
CA MET A 1 -13.81 -0.50 13.36
C MET A 1 -13.23 -0.40 11.95
N ALA A 2 -13.33 -1.44 11.10
CA ALA A 2 -12.92 -1.40 9.69
C ALA A 2 -13.63 -0.32 8.85
N ILE A 3 -14.91 -0.03 9.11
CA ILE A 3 -15.63 1.06 8.45
C ILE A 3 -15.14 2.44 8.90
N ILE A 4 -14.71 2.60 10.16
CA ILE A 4 -14.12 3.86 10.66
C ILE A 4 -12.71 4.04 10.09
N MET A 5 -11.95 2.95 9.93
CA MET A 5 -10.69 2.97 9.20
C MET A 5 -10.87 3.27 7.71
N ALA A 6 -11.91 2.73 7.05
CA ALA A 6 -12.25 3.03 5.66
C ALA A 6 -12.73 4.50 5.49
N VAL A 7 -13.52 5.02 6.43
CA VAL A 7 -13.92 6.44 6.45
C VAL A 7 -12.73 7.35 6.78
N SER A 8 -11.77 6.91 7.60
CA SER A 8 -10.48 7.61 7.75
C SER A 8 -9.59 7.44 6.51
N SER A 9 -9.74 6.35 5.74
CA SER A 9 -9.06 6.13 4.45
C SER A 9 -9.57 7.11 3.40
N SER A 10 -10.84 7.50 3.46
CA SER A 10 -11.39 8.59 2.64
C SER A 10 -10.77 9.95 2.98
N SER A 11 -10.25 10.12 4.21
CA SER A 11 -9.46 11.28 4.65
C SER A 11 -7.97 11.18 4.27
N VAL A 12 -7.51 10.04 3.72
CA VAL A 12 -6.14 9.83 3.24
C VAL A 12 -5.92 10.41 1.84
N LEU A 13 -6.94 11.03 1.22
CA LEU A 13 -6.73 12.05 0.19
C LEU A 13 -6.15 13.31 0.84
N LEU A 14 -4.91 13.18 1.32
CA LEU A 14 -4.12 14.17 2.04
C LEU A 14 -3.79 15.36 1.13
N TRP A 15 -4.03 15.23 -0.18
CA TRP A 15 -3.87 16.32 -1.15
C TRP A 15 -5.14 16.62 -1.96
N GLY A 16 -6.08 15.67 -2.05
CA GLY A 16 -7.39 15.89 -2.68
C GLY A 16 -8.31 16.81 -1.86
N THR A 17 -8.03 16.95 -0.56
CA THR A 17 -8.73 17.87 0.37
C THR A 17 -8.06 19.25 0.49
N PHE A 18 -6.88 19.44 -0.11
CA PHE A 18 -6.05 20.65 0.02
C PHE A 18 -6.03 21.66 -1.15
N PRO A 19 -6.85 21.59 -2.23
CA PRO A 19 -6.85 22.67 -3.23
C PRO A 19 -7.38 24.01 -2.69
N GLN A 20 -7.68 24.12 -1.38
CA GLN A 20 -8.41 25.24 -0.78
C GLN A 20 -7.62 26.06 0.25
N GLU A 21 -6.51 25.55 0.81
CA GLU A 21 -5.61 26.34 1.67
C GLU A 21 -4.17 26.18 1.17
N ASP A 22 -3.45 27.31 1.04
CA ASP A 22 -2.11 27.42 0.47
C ASP A 22 -1.21 26.20 0.78
N GLY A 23 -1.04 25.34 -0.23
CA GLY A 23 -0.33 24.06 -0.18
C GLY A 23 1.20 24.18 -0.04
N ASP A 24 1.69 25.24 0.60
CA ASP A 24 3.10 25.62 0.70
C ASP A 24 3.69 25.41 2.11
N SER A 25 2.94 24.77 3.01
CA SER A 25 3.43 24.44 4.35
C SER A 25 4.38 23.23 4.26
N LEU A 26 5.68 23.50 4.38
CA LEU A 26 6.78 22.50 4.50
C LEU A 26 6.46 21.40 5.53
N LEU A 27 5.66 21.74 6.54
CA LEU A 27 5.18 20.82 7.56
C LEU A 27 4.32 19.69 6.94
N HIS A 28 3.44 19.99 5.98
CA HIS A 28 2.63 18.96 5.31
C HIS A 28 3.47 18.01 4.47
N ILE A 29 4.41 18.55 3.68
CA ILE A 29 5.34 17.73 2.88
C ILE A 29 6.14 16.81 3.80
N THR A 30 6.61 17.33 4.93
CA THR A 30 7.37 16.57 5.93
C THR A 30 6.53 15.43 6.52
N ILE A 31 5.28 15.72 6.92
CA ILE A 31 4.37 14.71 7.45
C ILE A 31 4.07 13.63 6.40
N ALA A 32 3.75 14.02 5.17
CA ALA A 32 3.50 13.08 4.08
C ALA A 32 4.71 12.18 3.82
N LEU A 33 5.92 12.76 3.69
CA LEU A 33 7.16 12.00 3.53
C LEU A 33 7.36 11.01 4.69
N SER A 34 7.19 11.46 5.93
CA SER A 34 7.34 10.58 7.10
C SER A 34 6.35 9.41 7.10
N LEU A 35 5.11 9.64 6.65
CA LEU A 35 4.08 8.62 6.54
C LEU A 35 4.47 7.57 5.47
N PHE A 36 4.79 8.02 4.25
CA PHE A 36 5.18 7.13 3.16
C PHE A 36 6.45 6.33 3.49
N VAL A 37 7.45 6.97 4.12
CA VAL A 37 8.67 6.28 4.57
C VAL A 37 8.35 5.25 5.65
N SER A 38 7.48 5.57 6.61
CA SER A 38 7.08 4.62 7.66
C SER A 38 6.34 3.41 7.09
N CYS A 39 5.40 3.64 6.17
CA CYS A 39 4.70 2.58 5.43
C CYS A 39 5.68 1.71 4.63
N ALA A 40 6.64 2.33 3.93
CA ALA A 40 7.68 1.63 3.18
C ALA A 40 8.54 0.72 4.09
N ILE A 41 9.04 1.27 5.21
CA ILE A 41 9.81 0.52 6.20
C ILE A 41 8.99 -0.64 6.76
N TYR A 42 7.72 -0.41 7.11
CA TYR A 42 6.84 -1.45 7.61
C TYR A 42 6.64 -2.57 6.59
N MET A 43 6.28 -2.23 5.34
CA MET A 43 6.04 -3.21 4.29
C MET A 43 7.30 -4.01 3.96
N ALA A 44 8.45 -3.35 3.77
CA ALA A 44 9.71 -4.02 3.49
C ALA A 44 10.17 -4.89 4.66
N GLY A 45 10.15 -4.36 5.88
CA GLY A 45 10.56 -5.07 7.08
C GLY A 45 9.71 -6.32 7.33
N SER A 46 8.38 -6.16 7.31
CA SER A 46 7.46 -7.28 7.50
C SER A 46 7.56 -8.31 6.36
N PHE A 47 7.79 -7.89 5.11
CA PHE A 47 7.98 -8.81 3.99
C PHE A 47 9.27 -9.63 4.13
N VAL A 48 10.37 -8.98 4.52
CA VAL A 48 11.64 -9.67 4.78
C VAL A 48 11.47 -10.67 5.92
N CYS A 49 10.83 -10.27 7.02
CA CYS A 49 10.52 -11.18 8.12
C CYS A 49 9.65 -12.36 7.65
N ALA A 50 8.57 -12.10 6.92
CA ALA A 50 7.70 -13.15 6.39
C ALA A 50 8.48 -14.11 5.48
N LYS A 51 9.34 -13.59 4.60
CA LYS A 51 10.18 -14.40 3.71
C LYS A 51 11.17 -15.27 4.49
N TYR A 52 11.85 -14.74 5.51
CA TYR A 52 12.84 -15.53 6.26
C TYR A 52 12.20 -16.54 7.23
N TYR A 53 11.12 -16.16 7.92
CA TYR A 53 10.51 -17.02 8.95
C TYR A 53 9.51 -18.04 8.39
N MET A 54 8.78 -17.73 7.30
CA MET A 54 7.84 -18.68 6.68
C MET A 54 8.56 -19.61 5.69
N SER A 55 9.67 -19.19 5.08
CA SER A 55 10.42 -20.04 4.14
C SER A 55 11.12 -21.24 4.80
N ASP A 56 11.07 -21.42 6.12
CA ASP A 56 11.57 -22.65 6.76
C ASP A 56 10.45 -23.70 6.96
N ARG A 57 9.18 -23.33 6.77
CA ARG A 57 8.00 -24.22 6.88
C ARG A 57 7.56 -24.84 5.55
N ILE A 58 8.44 -24.82 4.53
CA ILE A 58 8.17 -25.19 3.13
C ILE A 58 7.54 -26.57 3.02
N GLY A 59 6.23 -26.58 2.76
CA GLY A 59 5.49 -27.76 2.36
C GLY A 59 4.17 -27.47 1.63
N GLN A 60 3.67 -26.24 1.63
CA GLN A 60 2.36 -25.92 1.09
C GLN A 60 2.44 -24.86 -0.02
N LEU A 61 1.89 -25.21 -1.19
CA LEU A 61 1.60 -24.35 -2.35
C LEU A 61 0.92 -23.02 -1.98
N HIS A 62 0.27 -23.01 -0.82
CA HIS A 62 -0.44 -21.87 -0.25
C HIS A 62 0.47 -20.69 0.12
N GLU A 63 1.60 -20.95 0.80
CA GLU A 63 2.51 -19.89 1.24
C GLU A 63 3.17 -19.19 0.05
N GLU A 64 3.33 -19.89 -1.09
CA GLU A 64 3.89 -19.32 -2.31
C GLU A 64 2.98 -18.24 -2.93
N PHE A 65 1.65 -18.42 -2.89
CA PHE A 65 0.71 -17.42 -3.40
C PHE A 65 0.69 -16.18 -2.50
N SER A 66 0.60 -16.36 -1.18
CA SER A 66 0.64 -15.24 -0.22
C SER A 66 1.94 -14.43 -0.35
N LEU A 67 3.09 -15.09 -0.44
CA LEU A 67 4.38 -14.42 -0.64
C LEU A 67 4.46 -13.68 -1.97
N ARG A 68 3.96 -14.27 -3.07
CA ARG A 68 3.91 -13.60 -4.38
C ARG A 68 3.01 -12.37 -4.35
N LEU A 69 1.83 -12.46 -3.74
CA LEU A 69 0.90 -11.34 -3.60
C LEU A 69 1.55 -10.20 -2.79
N LYS A 70 2.14 -10.52 -1.63
CA LYS A 70 2.86 -9.55 -0.79
C LYS A 70 4.02 -8.90 -1.53
N SER A 71 4.82 -9.68 -2.25
CA SER A 71 5.92 -9.16 -3.07
C SER A 71 5.41 -8.20 -4.15
N GLY A 72 4.28 -8.53 -4.80
CA GLY A 72 3.63 -7.68 -5.79
C GLY A 72 3.13 -6.36 -5.21
N LEU A 73 2.50 -6.40 -4.03
CA LEU A 73 2.02 -5.22 -3.31
C LEU A 73 3.18 -4.31 -2.88
N VAL A 74 4.26 -4.88 -2.33
CA VAL A 74 5.47 -4.13 -1.96
C VAL A 74 6.08 -3.46 -3.19
N LEU A 75 6.29 -4.20 -4.28
CA LEU A 75 6.87 -3.64 -5.50
C LEU A 75 6.00 -2.50 -6.06
N THR A 76 4.69 -2.74 -6.15
CA THR A 76 3.73 -1.76 -6.67
C THR A 76 3.73 -0.49 -5.82
N TYR A 77 3.71 -0.63 -4.49
CA TYR A 77 3.81 0.48 -3.56
C TYR A 77 5.07 1.34 -3.83
N TYR A 78 6.26 0.73 -3.89
CA TYR A 78 7.50 1.47 -4.11
C TYR A 78 7.54 2.19 -5.47
N VAL A 79 7.08 1.52 -6.53
CA VAL A 79 7.02 2.11 -7.87
C VAL A 79 6.09 3.33 -7.88
N TRP A 80 4.89 3.21 -7.32
CA TRP A 80 3.92 4.29 -7.34
C TRP A 80 4.27 5.45 -6.41
N VAL A 81 4.93 5.20 -5.27
CA VAL A 81 5.47 6.27 -4.43
C VAL A 81 6.51 7.10 -5.20
N VAL A 82 7.43 6.46 -5.94
CA VAL A 82 8.42 7.19 -6.76
C VAL A 82 7.73 8.00 -7.87
N VAL A 83 6.79 7.39 -8.59
CA VAL A 83 6.02 8.06 -9.65
C VAL A 83 5.28 9.27 -9.07
N MET A 84 4.54 9.07 -7.98
CA MET A 84 3.78 10.12 -7.28
C MET A 84 4.67 11.33 -6.97
N TRP A 85 5.82 11.13 -6.32
CA TRP A 85 6.71 12.23 -5.95
C TRP A 85 7.31 12.96 -7.16
N ILE A 86 7.65 12.24 -8.25
CA ILE A 86 8.13 12.89 -9.49
C ILE A 86 7.05 13.83 -10.04
N PHE A 87 5.82 13.35 -10.12
CA PHE A 87 4.70 14.15 -10.65
C PHE A 87 4.28 15.29 -9.71
N TYR A 88 4.46 15.13 -8.40
CA TYR A 88 4.32 16.21 -7.43
C TYR A 88 5.28 17.37 -7.72
N PHE A 89 6.58 17.11 -7.90
CA PHE A 89 7.55 18.15 -8.21
C PHE A 89 7.29 18.82 -9.58
N ILE A 90 6.88 18.04 -10.57
CA ILE A 90 6.49 18.58 -11.89
C ILE A 90 5.28 19.52 -11.73
N HIS A 91 4.27 19.11 -10.99
CA HIS A 91 3.10 19.95 -10.72
C HIS A 91 3.48 21.23 -9.97
N GLN A 92 4.30 21.12 -8.91
CA GLN A 92 4.73 22.28 -8.13
C GLN A 92 5.49 23.32 -8.97
N LYS A 93 6.34 22.87 -9.90
CA LYS A 93 7.17 23.77 -10.72
C LYS A 93 6.47 24.33 -11.95
N PHE A 94 5.59 23.55 -12.59
CA PHE A 94 5.00 23.89 -13.89
C PHE A 94 3.48 24.07 -13.86
N CYS A 95 2.84 23.85 -12.70
CA CYS A 95 1.40 23.93 -12.51
C CYS A 95 0.59 23.07 -13.50
N PHE A 96 1.14 21.94 -13.95
CA PHE A 96 0.46 21.08 -14.93
C PHE A 96 -0.69 20.29 -14.30
N PRO A 97 -1.94 20.42 -14.79
CA PRO A 97 -3.10 19.71 -14.22
C PRO A 97 -2.99 18.20 -14.34
N LEU A 98 -2.48 17.70 -15.47
CA LEU A 98 -2.28 16.26 -15.69
C LEU A 98 -1.29 15.67 -14.68
N ALA A 99 -0.27 16.43 -14.29
CA ALA A 99 0.71 15.99 -13.31
C ALA A 99 0.07 15.81 -11.92
N TYR A 100 -0.85 16.70 -11.55
CA TYR A 100 -1.63 16.55 -10.32
C TYR A 100 -2.53 15.31 -10.34
N SER A 101 -3.17 15.01 -11.47
CA SER A 101 -3.99 13.80 -11.61
C SER A 101 -3.17 12.51 -11.46
N VAL A 102 -1.98 12.45 -12.06
CA VAL A 102 -1.08 11.29 -11.92
C VAL A 102 -0.56 11.16 -10.49
N PHE A 103 -0.21 12.28 -9.86
CA PHE A 103 0.14 12.33 -8.45
C PHE A 103 -0.98 11.75 -7.57
N GLY A 104 -2.22 12.22 -7.71
CA GLY A 104 -3.36 11.73 -6.93
C GLY A 104 -3.67 10.25 -7.18
N MET A 105 -3.51 9.77 -8.42
CA MET A 105 -3.63 8.35 -8.74
C MET A 105 -2.52 7.53 -8.06
N GLY A 106 -1.28 8.03 -8.04
CA GLY A 106 -0.17 7.37 -7.35
C GLY A 106 -0.35 7.33 -5.84
N GLU A 107 -0.87 8.40 -5.23
CA GLU A 107 -1.26 8.44 -3.81
C GLU A 107 -2.29 7.35 -3.53
N PHE A 108 -3.38 7.32 -4.30
CA PHE A 108 -4.44 6.33 -4.15
C PHE A 108 -3.93 4.88 -4.26
N ILE A 109 -3.16 4.56 -5.31
CA ILE A 109 -2.63 3.20 -5.51
C ILE A 109 -1.70 2.80 -4.37
N SER A 110 -0.84 3.71 -3.90
CA SER A 110 0.07 3.44 -2.80
C SER A 110 -0.69 3.17 -1.50
N CYS A 111 -1.74 3.93 -1.22
CA CYS A 111 -2.61 3.71 -0.07
C CYS A 111 -3.32 2.36 -0.15
N GLU A 112 -3.94 2.03 -1.28
CA GLU A 112 -4.61 0.74 -1.47
C GLU A 112 -3.62 -0.43 -1.34
N CYS A 113 -2.41 -0.32 -1.89
CA CYS A 113 -1.37 -1.34 -1.73
C CYS A 113 -1.04 -1.58 -0.25
N PHE A 114 -0.90 -0.50 0.53
CA PHE A 114 -0.63 -0.59 1.96
C PHE A 114 -1.80 -1.22 2.73
N PHE A 115 -3.05 -0.82 2.44
CA PHE A 115 -4.24 -1.38 3.08
C PHE A 115 -4.41 -2.86 2.78
N ILE A 116 -4.32 -3.25 1.50
CA ILE A 116 -4.41 -4.66 1.10
C ILE A 116 -3.28 -5.46 1.75
N TYR A 117 -2.07 -4.92 1.81
CA TYR A 117 -0.95 -5.57 2.47
C TYR A 117 -1.23 -5.79 3.97
N LEU A 118 -1.75 -4.78 4.68
CA LEU A 118 -2.18 -4.94 6.07
C LEU A 118 -3.25 -6.03 6.23
N CYS A 119 -4.22 -6.11 5.31
CA CYS A 119 -5.20 -7.18 5.31
C CYS A 119 -4.55 -8.56 5.14
N THR A 120 -3.55 -8.70 4.25
CA THR A 120 -2.83 -9.97 4.11
C THR A 120 -2.03 -10.35 5.37
N VAL A 121 -1.43 -9.37 6.05
CA VAL A 121 -0.73 -9.61 7.33
C VAL A 121 -1.72 -9.98 8.44
N TYR A 122 -2.91 -9.36 8.44
CA TYR A 122 -3.98 -9.70 9.37
C TYR A 122 -4.50 -11.12 9.16
N PHE A 123 -4.71 -11.55 7.91
CA PHE A 123 -5.10 -12.92 7.61
C PHE A 123 -4.05 -13.94 8.07
N ASP A 124 -2.77 -13.67 7.84
CA ASP A 124 -1.69 -14.52 8.34
C ASP A 124 -1.70 -14.67 9.88
N PHE A 125 -2.05 -13.61 10.62
CA PHE A 125 -2.15 -13.67 12.08
C PHE A 125 -3.26 -14.63 12.56
N TYR A 126 -4.36 -14.72 11.83
CA TYR A 126 -5.46 -15.66 12.14
C TYR A 126 -5.28 -17.03 11.49
N HIS A 127 -4.14 -17.30 10.85
CA HIS A 127 -3.92 -18.51 10.04
C HIS A 127 -5.00 -18.70 8.97
N VAL A 128 -5.53 -17.58 8.45
CA VAL A 128 -6.48 -17.58 7.35
C VAL A 128 -5.71 -17.30 6.07
N TYR A 129 -6.01 -18.10 5.06
CA TYR A 129 -5.15 -18.34 3.92
C TYR A 129 -5.95 -18.09 2.62
N ILE A 130 -5.42 -17.27 1.70
CA ILE A 130 -6.04 -16.98 0.38
C ILE A 130 -5.68 -18.08 -0.62
N CYS A 131 -6.56 -19.07 -0.76
CA CYS A 131 -6.37 -20.25 -1.61
C CYS A 131 -6.88 -19.98 -3.03
N TYR A 132 -6.34 -20.72 -4.00
CA TYR A 132 -6.89 -20.79 -5.36
C TYR A 132 -7.16 -22.24 -5.75
N ASP A 133 -8.41 -22.55 -6.14
CA ASP A 133 -8.83 -23.83 -6.70
C ASP A 133 -9.51 -23.60 -8.05
N GLN A 134 -9.29 -24.47 -9.03
CA GLN A 134 -9.85 -24.32 -10.38
C GLN A 134 -11.39 -24.37 -10.43
N ARG A 135 -12.05 -25.00 -9.44
CA ARG A 135 -13.50 -25.13 -9.34
C ARG A 135 -14.14 -23.99 -8.55
N LEU A 136 -13.46 -23.52 -7.50
CA LEU A 136 -14.01 -22.54 -6.55
C LEU A 136 -13.46 -21.12 -6.74
N GLY A 137 -12.39 -20.96 -7.53
CA GLY A 137 -11.68 -19.69 -7.68
C GLY A 137 -10.86 -19.36 -6.43
N PHE A 138 -10.83 -18.07 -6.06
CA PHE A 138 -10.17 -17.61 -4.85
C PHE A 138 -11.09 -17.75 -3.63
N PHE A 139 -10.61 -18.40 -2.57
CA PHE A 139 -11.36 -18.58 -1.33
C PHE A 139 -10.46 -18.45 -0.09
N LEU A 140 -11.08 -18.14 1.06
CA LEU A 140 -10.40 -18.11 2.36
C LEU A 140 -10.57 -19.44 3.07
N SER A 141 -9.51 -19.97 3.67
CA SER A 141 -9.53 -21.23 4.42
C SER A 141 -8.61 -21.15 5.64
N GLU A 142 -8.91 -21.91 6.69
CA GLU A 142 -8.12 -22.01 7.93
C GLU A 142 -7.18 -23.24 7.96
N MET A 143 -7.01 -23.94 6.81
CA MET A 143 -6.38 -25.27 6.73
C MET A 143 -5.16 -25.49 7.64
#